data_AF-A0A5P3XAW2-F1
#
_entry.id   AF-A0A5P3XAW2-F1
#
_cell.length_a   1.000
_cell.length_b   1.000
_cell.length_c   1.000
_cell.angle_alpha   90.00
_cell.angle_beta   90.00
_cell.angle_gamma   90.00
#
_symmetry.space_group_name_H-M   'P 1'
#
loop_
_entity.id
_entity.type
_entity.pdbx_description
1 polymer ?
#
loop_
_entity_poly.entity_id
_entity_poly.type
_entity_poly.pdbx_seq_one_letter_code
_entity_poly.pdbx_strand_id
1 'polypeptide(L)'
;MDNVDSVLINKILLSYEDLGEKKIIKEIVKSVNVNKKLYMLYFKKRFIPICTLPRLRLILVSKQGFVSFCYNFFSFLHSKNIVLNISSKNIFSIAKFVIYHEIGHILDSSIDASRAEYSQLIKIFINKLVEYDIDIDIENLHKKSLPVDLEECVINLKKNLINRESIAWSIAHRLIDFEDKNEEFIFDNMREYALATYNFGNIKNIISENNIDVFLKYKRIA
;
A
#
# COMPACT_ATOMS: atom_id res chain seq x y z
N MET A 1 1.78 20.06 -14.67
CA MET A 1 0.95 18.87 -14.95
C MET A 1 0.64 18.91 -16.42
N ASP A 2 1.09 17.90 -17.15
CA ASP A 2 0.86 17.83 -18.59
C ASP A 2 -0.65 17.66 -18.84
N ASN A 3 -1.11 18.13 -20.00
CA ASN A 3 -2.54 18.10 -20.37
C ASN A 3 -3.15 16.70 -20.19
N VAL A 4 -2.36 15.65 -20.45
CA VAL A 4 -2.75 14.23 -20.28
C VAL A 4 -3.06 13.86 -18.83
N ASP A 5 -2.25 14.30 -17.86
CA ASP A 5 -2.47 14.01 -16.43
C ASP A 5 -3.77 14.66 -15.93
N SER A 6 -4.05 15.87 -16.41
CA SER A 6 -5.26 16.60 -16.05
C SER A 6 -6.52 15.91 -16.55
N VAL A 7 -6.49 15.38 -17.79
CA VAL A 7 -7.60 14.62 -18.37
C VAL A 7 -7.83 13.32 -17.60
N LEU A 8 -6.75 12.62 -17.23
CA LEU A 8 -6.81 11.38 -16.48
C LEU A 8 -7.50 11.57 -15.12
N ILE A 9 -7.01 12.53 -14.34
CA ILE A 9 -7.54 12.84 -13.00
C ILE A 9 -9.00 13.30 -13.08
N ASN A 10 -9.35 14.13 -14.07
CA ASN A 10 -10.72 14.60 -14.25
C ASN A 10 -11.69 13.44 -14.54
N LYS A 11 -11.31 12.47 -15.38
CA LYS A 11 -12.13 11.28 -15.65
C LYS A 11 -12.36 10.43 -14.40
N ILE A 12 -11.30 10.24 -13.59
CA ILE A 12 -11.39 9.51 -12.32
C ILE A 12 -12.32 10.25 -11.36
N LEU A 13 -12.17 11.56 -11.22
CA LEU A 13 -12.99 12.38 -10.34
C LEU A 13 -14.47 12.33 -10.72
N LEU A 14 -14.80 12.56 -12.00
CA LEU A 14 -16.18 12.51 -12.48
C LEU A 14 -16.80 11.12 -12.24
N SER A 15 -16.09 10.06 -12.61
CA SER A 15 -16.57 8.68 -12.39
C SER A 15 -16.78 8.38 -10.89
N TYR A 16 -15.91 8.89 -10.01
CA TYR A 16 -16.04 8.69 -8.57
C TYR A 16 -17.17 9.52 -7.95
N GLU A 17 -17.41 10.72 -8.48
CA GLU A 17 -18.53 11.60 -8.11
C GLU A 17 -19.87 11.00 -8.54
N ASP A 18 -19.96 10.44 -9.74
CA ASP A 18 -21.15 9.73 -10.25
C ASP A 18 -21.53 8.54 -9.36
N LEU A 19 -20.53 7.87 -8.79
CA LEU A 19 -20.70 6.80 -7.81
C LEU A 19 -21.06 7.31 -6.39
N GLY A 20 -21.11 8.61 -6.15
CA GLY A 20 -21.47 9.17 -4.84
C GLY A 20 -20.36 9.06 -3.78
N GLU A 21 -19.10 8.91 -4.21
CA GLU A 21 -17.89 9.00 -3.39
C GLU A 21 -17.87 8.11 -2.12
N LYS A 22 -18.21 8.70 -0.96
CA LYS A 22 -18.32 8.02 0.33
C LYS A 22 -19.39 6.93 0.31
N LYS A 23 -20.45 7.12 -0.48
CA LYS A 23 -21.62 6.24 -0.52
C LYS A 23 -21.23 4.83 -0.96
N ILE A 24 -20.53 4.69 -2.10
CA ILE A 24 -20.07 3.37 -2.56
C ILE A 24 -19.11 2.70 -1.60
N ILE A 25 -18.19 3.44 -0.97
CA ILE A 25 -17.27 2.83 0.02
C ILE A 25 -18.06 2.26 1.19
N LYS A 26 -19.08 2.99 1.66
CA LYS A 26 -19.96 2.53 2.74
C LYS A 26 -20.78 1.31 2.33
N GLU A 27 -21.24 1.26 1.08
CA GLU A 27 -21.99 0.13 0.54
C GLU A 27 -21.11 -1.12 0.44
N ILE A 28 -19.89 -1.00 -0.10
CA ILE A 28 -18.91 -2.09 -0.19
C ILE A 28 -18.59 -2.64 1.20
N VAL A 29 -18.27 -1.79 2.18
CA VAL A 29 -17.96 -2.25 3.56
C VAL A 29 -19.14 -2.97 4.20
N LYS A 30 -20.38 -2.54 3.89
CA LYS A 30 -21.60 -3.18 4.40
C LYS A 30 -21.92 -4.50 3.70
N SER A 31 -21.56 -4.66 2.44
CA SER A 31 -21.84 -5.88 1.67
C SER A 31 -20.90 -7.02 2.03
N VAL A 32 -19.74 -6.73 2.63
CA VAL A 32 -18.79 -7.77 3.04
C VAL A 32 -19.36 -8.59 4.20
N ASN A 33 -19.64 -9.88 3.92
CA ASN A 33 -20.13 -10.82 4.91
C ASN A 33 -18.97 -11.43 5.71
N VAL A 34 -18.59 -10.78 6.80
CA VAL A 34 -17.55 -11.27 7.73
C VAL A 34 -18.09 -11.32 9.15
N ASN A 35 -17.67 -12.32 9.92
CA ASN A 35 -18.08 -12.51 11.32
C ASN A 35 -17.62 -11.40 12.29
N LYS A 36 -16.94 -10.36 11.79
CA LYS A 36 -16.40 -9.26 12.57
C LYS A 36 -17.03 -7.94 12.11
N LYS A 37 -17.44 -7.11 13.07
CA LYS A 37 -17.87 -5.74 12.77
C LYS A 37 -16.70 -4.94 12.20
N LEU A 38 -16.93 -4.32 11.04
CA LEU A 38 -16.00 -3.42 10.35
C LEU A 38 -16.42 -1.97 10.57
N TYR A 39 -15.44 -1.10 10.77
CA TYR A 39 -15.61 0.34 10.90
C TYR A 39 -14.95 1.04 9.71
N MET A 40 -15.48 2.21 9.34
CA MET A 40 -14.91 3.01 8.26
C MET A 40 -14.99 4.49 8.60
N LEU A 41 -13.86 5.19 8.47
CA LEU A 41 -13.77 6.64 8.56
C LEU A 41 -13.43 7.20 7.18
N TYR A 42 -14.27 8.15 6.74
CA TYR A 42 -14.12 8.80 5.45
C TYR A 42 -13.76 10.27 5.59
N PHE A 43 -12.68 10.69 4.93
CA PHE A 43 -12.20 12.07 4.95
C PHE A 43 -12.39 12.73 3.59
N LYS A 44 -13.22 13.78 3.53
CA LYS A 44 -13.48 14.50 2.27
C LYS A 44 -12.33 15.42 1.84
N LYS A 45 -11.69 16.10 2.81
CA LYS A 45 -10.72 17.19 2.57
C LYS A 45 -9.28 16.89 2.97
N ARG A 46 -9.04 15.79 3.68
CA ARG A 46 -7.69 15.41 4.13
C ARG A 46 -7.10 14.40 3.16
N PHE A 47 -5.80 14.51 2.91
CA PHE A 47 -5.06 13.51 2.17
C PHE A 47 -4.68 12.38 3.13
N ILE A 48 -5.47 11.32 3.16
CA ILE A 48 -5.17 10.11 3.91
C ILE A 48 -5.14 8.95 2.92
N PRO A 49 -4.04 8.18 2.83
CA PRO A 49 -4.00 7.00 1.99
C PRO A 49 -5.08 6.02 2.41
N ILE A 50 -5.47 5.14 1.49
CA ILE A 50 -6.36 4.05 1.88
C ILE A 50 -5.54 3.06 2.68
N CYS A 51 -5.97 2.81 3.91
CA CYS A 51 -5.28 1.92 4.81
C CYS A 51 -6.22 1.42 5.90
N THR A 52 -5.78 0.41 6.63
CA THR A 52 -6.51 -0.15 7.74
C THR A 52 -5.73 -0.09 9.05
N LEU A 53 -6.47 -0.08 10.14
CA LEU A 53 -5.99 -0.36 11.49
C LEU A 53 -6.55 -1.73 11.90
N PRO A 54 -5.82 -2.84 11.65
CA PRO A 54 -6.34 -4.20 11.76
C PRO A 54 -6.96 -4.53 13.11
N ARG A 55 -6.26 -4.16 14.20
CA ARG A 55 -6.71 -4.38 15.58
C ARG A 55 -8.00 -3.64 15.91
N LEU A 56 -8.18 -2.43 15.36
CA LEU A 56 -9.39 -1.63 15.52
C LEU A 56 -10.47 -1.98 14.51
N ARG A 57 -10.17 -2.85 13.54
CA ARG A 57 -11.06 -3.24 12.44
C ARG A 57 -11.60 -2.02 11.69
N LEU A 58 -10.73 -1.03 11.53
CA LEU A 58 -11.09 0.29 11.05
C LEU A 58 -10.38 0.57 9.72
N ILE A 59 -11.14 0.84 8.68
CA ILE A 59 -10.66 1.25 7.37
C ILE A 59 -10.69 2.78 7.29
N LEU A 60 -9.57 3.38 6.92
CA LEU A 60 -9.41 4.81 6.69
C LEU A 60 -9.40 5.05 5.18
N VAL A 61 -10.28 5.93 4.71
CA VAL A 61 -10.37 6.29 3.29
C VAL A 61 -10.51 7.80 3.18
N SER A 62 -9.87 8.39 2.18
CA SER A 62 -10.15 9.78 1.81
C SER A 62 -10.46 9.93 0.34
N LYS A 63 -11.20 10.99 -0.04
CA LYS A 63 -11.45 11.30 -1.45
C LYS A 63 -10.13 11.40 -2.21
N GLN A 64 -9.21 12.19 -1.69
CA GLN A 64 -7.94 12.46 -2.36
C GLN A 64 -7.03 11.23 -2.39
N GLY A 65 -7.01 10.44 -1.32
CA GLY A 65 -6.25 9.18 -1.27
C GLY A 65 -6.75 8.14 -2.27
N PHE A 66 -8.07 7.99 -2.41
CA PHE A 66 -8.64 7.10 -3.42
C PHE A 66 -8.35 7.57 -4.85
N VAL A 67 -8.55 8.86 -5.13
CA VAL A 67 -8.25 9.43 -6.46
C VAL A 67 -6.76 9.28 -6.80
N SER A 68 -5.87 9.53 -5.82
CA SER A 68 -4.43 9.34 -5.99
C SER A 68 -4.07 7.88 -6.25
N PHE A 69 -4.71 6.93 -5.56
CA PHE A 69 -4.51 5.51 -5.80
C PHE A 69 -4.93 5.15 -7.24
N CYS A 70 -6.13 5.55 -7.66
CA CYS A 70 -6.61 5.32 -9.02
C CYS A 70 -5.66 5.91 -10.06
N TYR A 71 -5.22 7.15 -9.87
CA TYR A 71 -4.27 7.80 -10.78
C TYR A 71 -3.00 6.98 -10.93
N ASN A 72 -2.35 6.61 -9.83
CA ASN A 72 -1.12 5.82 -9.87
C ASN A 72 -1.33 4.44 -10.51
N PHE A 73 -2.47 3.80 -10.24
CA PHE A 73 -2.83 2.52 -10.85
C PHE A 73 -2.99 2.63 -12.38
N PHE A 74 -3.75 3.61 -12.88
CA PHE A 74 -3.88 3.82 -14.32
C PHE A 74 -2.55 4.20 -14.98
N SER A 75 -1.73 5.02 -14.33
CA SER A 75 -0.38 5.34 -14.81
C SER A 75 0.51 4.08 -14.90
N PHE A 76 0.42 3.17 -13.94
CA PHE A 76 1.12 1.89 -13.98
C PHE A 76 0.64 1.01 -15.15
N LEU A 77 -0.67 0.91 -15.38
CA LEU A 77 -1.20 0.18 -16.54
C LEU A 77 -0.71 0.78 -17.87
N HIS A 78 -0.74 2.10 -18.00
CA HIS A 78 -0.24 2.79 -19.18
C HIS A 78 1.26 2.53 -19.41
N SER A 79 2.08 2.49 -18.35
CA SER A 79 3.51 2.13 -18.50
C SER A 79 3.75 0.71 -19.02
N LYS A 80 2.74 -0.16 -18.94
CA LYS A 80 2.76 -1.53 -19.47
C LYS A 80 2.00 -1.67 -20.79
N ASN A 81 1.59 -0.56 -21.40
CA ASN A 81 0.74 -0.54 -22.59
C ASN A 81 -0.61 -1.28 -22.40
N ILE A 82 -1.11 -1.35 -21.17
CA ILE A 82 -2.43 -1.89 -20.86
C ILE A 82 -3.43 -0.74 -20.85
N VAL A 83 -4.42 -0.81 -21.73
CA VAL A 83 -5.46 0.23 -21.85
C VAL A 83 -6.73 -0.25 -21.14
N LEU A 84 -6.97 0.31 -19.95
CA LEU A 84 -8.21 0.12 -19.20
C LEU A 84 -9.05 1.40 -19.25
N ASN A 85 -10.31 1.30 -19.67
CA ASN A 85 -11.19 2.46 -19.71
C ASN A 85 -11.49 2.98 -18.29
N ILE A 86 -11.61 4.30 -18.14
CA ILE A 86 -11.98 4.93 -16.88
C ILE A 86 -13.48 5.18 -16.94
N SER A 87 -14.22 4.27 -16.32
CA SER A 87 -15.67 4.28 -16.24
C SER A 87 -16.12 4.08 -14.80
N SER A 88 -17.36 4.44 -14.49
CA SER A 88 -17.94 4.20 -13.16
C SER A 88 -17.92 2.71 -12.79
N LYS A 89 -18.08 1.78 -13.76
CA LYS A 89 -17.94 0.33 -13.52
C LYS A 89 -16.52 -0.01 -13.04
N ASN A 90 -15.49 0.43 -13.77
CA ASN A 90 -14.11 0.09 -13.41
C ASN A 90 -13.65 0.80 -12.13
N ILE A 91 -14.06 2.05 -11.89
CA ILE A 91 -13.78 2.75 -10.63
C ILE A 91 -14.48 2.07 -9.44
N PHE A 92 -15.69 1.56 -9.64
CA PHE A 92 -16.37 0.76 -8.63
C PHE A 92 -15.61 -0.53 -8.32
N SER A 93 -15.17 -1.30 -9.33
CA SER A 93 -14.36 -2.51 -9.11
C SER A 93 -13.04 -2.18 -8.40
N ILE A 94 -12.36 -1.09 -8.76
CA ILE A 94 -11.16 -0.63 -8.05
C ILE A 94 -11.47 -0.33 -6.59
N ALA A 95 -12.55 0.42 -6.30
CA ALA A 95 -12.98 0.70 -4.93
C ALA A 95 -13.27 -0.59 -4.14
N LYS A 96 -13.99 -1.54 -4.75
CA LYS A 96 -14.28 -2.87 -4.20
C LYS A 96 -12.96 -3.55 -3.80
N PHE A 97 -12.01 -3.64 -4.71
CA PHE A 97 -10.77 -4.37 -4.47
C PHE A 97 -9.87 -3.76 -3.41
N VAL A 98 -9.69 -2.43 -3.40
CA VAL A 98 -8.91 -1.79 -2.34
C VAL A 98 -9.55 -2.06 -0.97
N ILE A 99 -10.88 -1.92 -0.84
CA ILE A 99 -11.56 -2.18 0.43
C ILE A 99 -11.43 -3.65 0.86
N TYR A 100 -11.55 -4.58 -0.07
CA TYR A 100 -11.39 -6.01 0.22
C TYR A 100 -9.95 -6.36 0.62
N HIS A 101 -8.93 -5.72 0.02
CA HIS A 101 -7.53 -5.84 0.43
C HIS A 101 -7.31 -5.32 1.87
N GLU A 102 -7.87 -4.16 2.21
CA GLU A 102 -7.82 -3.63 3.59
C GLU A 102 -8.54 -4.53 4.60
N ILE A 103 -9.63 -5.18 4.18
CA ILE A 103 -10.29 -6.22 4.98
C ILE A 103 -9.43 -7.48 5.09
N GLY A 104 -8.69 -7.83 4.03
CA GLY A 104 -7.68 -8.88 4.05
C GLY A 104 -6.69 -8.70 5.19
N HIS A 105 -6.15 -7.48 5.37
CA HIS A 105 -5.29 -7.12 6.51
C HIS A 105 -5.98 -7.27 7.88
N ILE A 106 -7.30 -6.99 7.99
CA ILE A 106 -8.08 -7.17 9.23
C ILE A 106 -8.28 -8.66 9.58
N LEU A 107 -8.38 -9.50 8.56
CA LEU A 107 -8.66 -10.93 8.68
C LEU A 107 -7.41 -11.79 8.74
N ASP A 108 -6.25 -11.26 8.36
CA ASP A 108 -4.97 -11.94 8.44
C ASP A 108 -4.63 -12.31 9.90
N SER A 109 -4.63 -13.61 10.19
CA SER A 109 -4.27 -14.15 11.51
C SER A 109 -2.77 -14.08 11.79
N SER A 110 -1.95 -13.93 10.76
CA SER A 110 -0.48 -13.88 10.86
C SER A 110 0.07 -12.46 11.06
N ILE A 111 -0.78 -11.42 10.98
CA ILE A 111 -0.35 -10.03 10.95
C ILE A 111 0.47 -9.62 12.19
N ASP A 112 0.11 -10.11 13.37
CA ASP A 112 0.86 -9.80 14.60
C ASP A 112 2.24 -10.47 14.61
N ALA A 113 2.34 -11.71 14.11
CA ALA A 113 3.61 -12.43 13.97
C ALA A 113 4.51 -11.77 12.92
N SER A 114 3.96 -11.42 11.75
CA SER A 114 4.67 -10.69 10.70
C SER A 114 5.22 -9.35 11.19
N ARG A 115 4.44 -8.60 11.99
CA ARG A 115 4.89 -7.34 12.61
C ARG A 115 6.01 -7.54 13.64
N ALA A 116 5.94 -8.62 14.43
CA ALA A 116 6.98 -8.95 15.39
C ALA A 116 8.29 -9.30 14.68
N GLU A 117 8.22 -10.11 13.62
CA GLU A 117 9.36 -10.43 12.75
C GLU A 117 9.95 -9.17 12.12
N TYR A 118 9.12 -8.30 11.53
CA TYR A 118 9.58 -7.03 10.95
C TYR A 118 10.35 -6.18 11.97
N SER A 119 9.84 -6.09 13.21
CA SER A 119 10.49 -5.34 14.28
C SER A 119 11.87 -5.93 14.64
N GLN A 120 12.01 -7.26 14.62
CA GLN A 120 13.30 -7.92 14.83
C GLN A 120 14.26 -7.65 13.67
N LEU A 121 13.80 -7.72 12.43
CA LEU A 121 14.60 -7.40 11.24
C LEU A 121 15.08 -5.95 11.26
N ILE A 122 14.24 -4.99 11.67
CA ILE A 122 14.64 -3.58 11.85
C ILE A 122 15.74 -3.45 12.89
N LYS A 123 15.64 -4.16 14.03
CA LYS A 123 16.67 -4.14 15.06
C LYS A 123 18.01 -4.67 14.54
N ILE A 124 17.99 -5.75 13.75
CA ILE A 124 19.19 -6.32 13.11
C ILE A 124 19.78 -5.30 12.13
N PHE A 125 18.94 -4.69 11.28
CA PHE A 125 19.34 -3.66 10.33
C PHE A 125 20.00 -2.45 11.02
N ILE A 126 19.42 -1.93 12.10
CA ILE A 126 20.00 -0.83 12.89
C ILE A 126 21.36 -1.22 13.47
N ASN A 127 21.49 -2.44 14.02
CA ASN A 127 22.77 -2.90 14.56
C ASN A 127 23.85 -2.96 13.46
N LYS A 128 23.50 -3.41 12.24
CA LYS A 128 24.41 -3.44 11.10
C LYS A 128 24.80 -2.05 10.60
N LEU A 129 23.89 -1.09 10.61
CA LEU A 129 24.22 0.31 10.33
C LEU A 129 25.27 0.86 11.32
N VAL A 130 25.15 0.51 12.60
CA VAL A 130 26.10 0.94 13.65
C VAL A 130 27.43 0.18 13.54
N GLU A 131 27.40 -1.13 13.32
CA GLU A 131 28.58 -1.99 13.21
C GLU A 131 29.52 -1.52 12.09
N TYR A 132 28.95 -1.13 10.94
CA TYR A 132 29.71 -0.66 9.78
C TYR A 132 29.89 0.87 9.73
N ASP A 133 29.50 1.59 10.79
CA ASP A 133 29.49 3.06 10.86
C ASP A 133 28.95 3.72 9.58
N ILE A 134 27.78 3.24 9.14
CA ILE A 134 27.15 3.75 7.93
C ILE A 134 26.65 5.17 8.20
N ASP A 135 27.19 6.12 7.45
CA ASP A 135 26.67 7.48 7.42
C ASP A 135 25.35 7.52 6.64
N ILE A 136 24.25 7.62 7.39
CA ILE A 136 22.87 7.64 6.88
C ILE A 136 22.47 8.99 6.27
N ASP A 137 23.23 10.07 6.52
CA ASP A 137 22.91 11.40 6.03
C ASP A 137 23.40 11.62 4.58
N ILE A 138 24.23 10.71 4.06
CA ILE A 138 24.73 10.74 2.67
C ILE A 138 23.58 10.72 1.67
N GLU A 139 23.57 11.64 0.70
CA GLU A 139 22.52 11.72 -0.31
C GLU A 139 22.33 10.43 -1.14
N ASN A 140 23.43 9.82 -1.57
CA ASN A 140 23.43 8.65 -2.46
C ASN A 140 24.10 7.42 -1.83
N LEU A 141 23.53 6.89 -0.75
CA LEU A 141 24.02 5.66 -0.08
C LEU A 141 24.20 4.47 -1.04
N HIS A 142 23.33 4.35 -2.06
CA HIS A 142 23.34 3.27 -3.04
C HIS A 142 24.53 3.31 -4.03
N LYS A 143 25.27 4.42 -4.12
CA LYS A 143 26.47 4.53 -4.99
C LYS A 143 27.74 4.03 -4.31
N LYS A 144 27.70 3.80 -2.99
CA LYS A 144 28.78 3.13 -2.26
C LYS A 144 28.51 1.63 -2.26
N SER A 145 29.56 0.82 -2.35
CA SER A 145 29.48 -0.61 -2.09
C SER A 145 29.07 -0.82 -0.63
N LEU A 146 27.81 -1.18 -0.40
CA LEU A 146 27.29 -1.49 0.93
C LEU A 146 27.78 -2.88 1.36
N PRO A 147 27.97 -3.12 2.66
CA PRO A 147 28.26 -4.45 3.15
C PRO A 147 27.14 -5.43 2.78
N VAL A 148 27.51 -6.63 2.31
CA VAL A 148 26.55 -7.65 1.83
C VAL A 148 25.50 -8.00 2.90
N ASP A 149 25.91 -8.14 4.17
CA ASP A 149 25.00 -8.40 5.29
C ASP A 149 23.94 -7.31 5.47
N LEU A 150 24.29 -6.05 5.19
CA LEU A 150 23.35 -4.92 5.28
C LEU A 150 22.34 -4.96 4.12
N GLU A 151 22.80 -5.33 2.92
CA GLU A 151 21.92 -5.54 1.76
C GLU A 151 20.95 -6.71 2.02
N GLU A 152 21.43 -7.80 2.64
CA GLU A 152 20.58 -8.93 3.02
C GLU A 152 19.48 -8.52 4.02
N CYS A 153 19.80 -7.66 5.00
CA CYS A 153 18.81 -7.11 5.91
C CYS A 153 17.70 -6.35 5.17
N VAL A 154 18.07 -5.53 4.17
CA VAL A 154 17.11 -4.81 3.33
C VAL A 154 16.21 -5.77 2.56
N ILE A 155 16.80 -6.82 1.98
CA ILE A 155 16.05 -7.86 1.25
C ILE A 155 15.05 -8.56 2.18
N ASN A 156 15.46 -8.91 3.40
CA ASN A 156 14.59 -9.59 4.36
C ASN A 156 13.44 -8.70 4.82
N LEU A 157 13.68 -7.41 5.07
CA LEU A 157 12.62 -6.43 5.36
C LEU A 157 11.60 -6.35 4.23
N LYS A 158 12.05 -6.28 2.97
CA LYS A 158 11.17 -6.27 1.79
C LYS A 158 10.36 -7.56 1.66
N LYS A 159 11.00 -8.73 1.84
CA LYS A 159 10.32 -10.03 1.78
C LYS A 159 9.17 -10.12 2.79
N ASN A 160 9.40 -9.66 4.04
CA ASN A 160 8.35 -9.64 5.06
C ASN A 160 7.17 -8.74 4.64
N LEU A 161 7.44 -7.53 4.14
CA LEU A 161 6.39 -6.61 3.66
C LEU A 161 5.62 -7.18 2.46
N ILE A 162 6.32 -7.70 1.45
CA ILE A 162 5.71 -8.31 0.25
C ILE A 162 4.84 -9.51 0.65
N ASN A 163 5.31 -10.34 1.58
CA ASN A 163 4.55 -11.49 2.06
C ASN A 163 3.26 -11.05 2.75
N ARG A 164 3.33 -10.04 3.63
CA ARG A 164 2.15 -9.50 4.31
C ARG A 164 1.11 -8.98 3.31
N GLU A 165 1.54 -8.22 2.32
CA GLU A 165 0.64 -7.69 1.28
C GLU A 165 0.06 -8.81 0.42
N SER A 166 0.87 -9.79 0.02
CA SER A 166 0.42 -10.95 -0.75
C SER A 166 -0.65 -11.77 -0.01
N ILE A 167 -0.50 -11.93 1.31
CA ILE A 167 -1.51 -12.61 2.16
C ILE A 167 -2.81 -11.81 2.17
N ALA A 168 -2.76 -10.49 2.36
CA ALA A 168 -3.94 -9.63 2.35
C ALA A 168 -4.70 -9.71 1.01
N TRP A 169 -3.98 -9.63 -0.12
CA TRP A 169 -4.56 -9.82 -1.46
C TRP A 169 -5.14 -11.23 -1.66
N SER A 170 -4.48 -12.27 -1.13
CA SER A 170 -4.99 -13.65 -1.22
C SER A 170 -6.25 -13.87 -0.38
N ILE A 171 -6.38 -13.18 0.77
CA ILE A 171 -7.62 -13.16 1.53
C ILE A 171 -8.70 -12.42 0.75
N ALA A 172 -8.39 -11.23 0.21
CA ALA A 172 -9.33 -10.45 -0.59
C ALA A 172 -9.89 -11.25 -1.78
N HIS A 173 -9.03 -11.90 -2.54
CA HIS A 173 -9.42 -12.74 -3.68
C HIS A 173 -10.43 -13.83 -3.28
N ARG A 174 -10.27 -14.45 -2.12
CA ARG A 174 -11.20 -15.50 -1.62
C ARG A 174 -12.56 -14.96 -1.19
N LEU A 175 -12.67 -13.67 -0.93
CA LEU A 175 -13.90 -13.00 -0.47
C LEU A 175 -14.67 -12.35 -1.61
N ILE A 176 -14.00 -12.07 -2.73
CA ILE A 176 -14.59 -11.39 -3.88
C ILE A 176 -15.32 -12.43 -4.74
N ASP A 177 -16.57 -12.11 -5.08
CA ASP A 177 -17.26 -12.71 -6.21
C ASP A 177 -17.06 -11.80 -7.43
N PHE A 178 -16.42 -12.32 -8.47
CA PHE A 178 -16.08 -11.57 -9.68
C PHE A 178 -17.26 -11.62 -10.67
N GLU A 179 -17.70 -10.45 -11.14
CA GLU A 179 -18.79 -10.34 -12.11
C GLU A 179 -18.43 -10.98 -13.45
N ASP A 180 -17.21 -10.73 -13.92
CA ASP A 180 -16.71 -11.20 -15.20
C ASP A 180 -15.17 -11.27 -15.21
N LYS A 181 -14.60 -11.85 -16.28
CA LYS A 181 -13.14 -11.96 -16.47
C LYS A 181 -12.43 -10.61 -16.55
N ASN A 182 -13.13 -9.55 -16.95
CA ASN A 182 -12.54 -8.22 -16.99
C ASN A 182 -12.42 -7.64 -15.57
N GLU A 183 -13.40 -7.89 -14.70
CA GLU A 183 -13.30 -7.55 -13.28
C GLU A 183 -12.14 -8.32 -12.60
N GLU A 184 -11.99 -9.62 -12.88
CA GLU A 184 -10.84 -10.43 -12.42
C GLU A 184 -9.49 -9.88 -12.95
N PHE A 185 -9.43 -9.51 -14.23
CA PHE A 185 -8.25 -8.89 -14.82
C PHE A 185 -7.84 -7.58 -14.12
N ILE A 186 -8.80 -6.72 -13.75
CA ILE A 186 -8.53 -5.50 -12.99
C ILE A 186 -7.93 -5.85 -11.63
N PHE A 187 -8.46 -6.86 -10.95
CA PHE A 187 -7.96 -7.31 -9.65
C PHE A 187 -6.51 -7.78 -9.73
N ASP A 188 -6.18 -8.63 -10.71
CA ASP A 188 -4.82 -9.15 -10.88
C ASP A 188 -3.80 -8.04 -11.15
N ASN A 189 -4.16 -7.08 -12.00
CA ASN A 189 -3.31 -5.92 -12.26
C ASN A 189 -3.15 -5.03 -11.02
N MET A 190 -4.19 -4.86 -10.21
CA MET A 190 -4.10 -4.10 -8.95
C MET A 190 -3.20 -4.78 -7.93
N ARG A 191 -3.30 -6.11 -7.82
CA ARG A 191 -2.40 -6.92 -7.00
C ARG A 191 -0.96 -6.79 -7.48
N GLU A 192 -0.72 -6.87 -8.78
CA GLU A 192 0.61 -6.72 -9.35
C GLU A 192 1.17 -5.31 -9.11
N TYR A 193 0.36 -4.27 -9.34
CA TYR A 193 0.70 -2.89 -9.03
C TYR A 193 1.12 -2.74 -7.57
N ALA A 194 0.31 -3.23 -6.63
CA ALA A 194 0.60 -3.16 -5.21
C ALA A 194 1.92 -3.87 -4.88
N LEU A 195 2.11 -5.12 -5.30
CA LEU A 195 3.33 -5.88 -5.00
C LEU A 195 4.59 -5.26 -5.63
N ALA A 196 4.46 -4.61 -6.79
CA ALA A 196 5.55 -3.87 -7.41
C ALA A 196 5.96 -2.67 -6.53
N THR A 197 5.00 -1.90 -5.99
CA THR A 197 5.32 -0.70 -5.17
C THR A 197 6.16 -1.01 -3.93
N TYR A 198 5.93 -2.16 -3.28
CA TYR A 198 6.71 -2.59 -2.10
C TYR A 198 8.12 -3.08 -2.45
N ASN A 199 8.43 -3.33 -3.72
CA ASN A 199 9.77 -3.74 -4.16
C ASN A 199 10.74 -2.54 -4.33
N PHE A 200 10.22 -1.32 -4.45
CA PHE A 200 11.02 -0.13 -4.80
C PHE A 200 11.62 0.65 -3.61
N GLY A 201 11.37 0.24 -2.37
CA GLY A 201 11.96 0.90 -1.20
C GLY A 201 13.49 0.75 -1.17
N ASN A 202 14.24 1.84 -1.02
CA ASN A 202 15.69 1.78 -0.80
C ASN A 202 16.01 1.93 0.70
N ILE A 203 17.30 1.82 1.07
CA ILE A 203 17.76 1.98 2.46
C ILE A 203 17.25 3.28 3.11
N LYS A 204 17.19 4.38 2.36
CA LYS A 204 16.70 5.66 2.90
C LYS A 204 15.22 5.62 3.24
N ASN A 205 14.41 4.97 2.41
CA ASN A 205 13.00 4.80 2.71
C ASN A 205 12.83 4.01 4.01
N ILE A 206 13.59 2.92 4.18
CA ILE A 206 13.57 2.13 5.43
C ILE A 206 13.96 2.99 6.63
N ILE A 207 15.01 3.80 6.52
CA ILE A 207 15.46 4.71 7.59
C ILE A 207 14.35 5.72 7.94
N SER A 208 13.78 6.39 6.93
CA SER A 208 12.77 7.42 7.12
C SER A 208 11.45 6.87 7.67
N GLU A 209 10.96 5.77 7.11
CA GLU A 209 9.67 5.17 7.49
C GLU A 209 9.70 4.61 8.92
N ASN A 210 10.87 4.22 9.41
CA ASN A 210 11.08 3.69 10.75
C ASN A 210 11.69 4.70 11.73
N ASN A 211 11.88 5.97 11.33
CA ASN A 211 12.50 7.03 12.13
C ASN A 211 13.85 6.63 12.74
N ILE A 212 14.67 5.88 12.00
CA ILE A 212 15.95 5.34 12.46
C ILE A 212 16.98 6.47 12.65
N ASP A 213 16.90 7.51 11.83
CA ASP A 213 17.76 8.69 11.90
C ASP A 213 17.65 9.40 13.25
N VAL A 214 16.42 9.55 13.75
CA VAL A 214 16.14 10.11 15.08
C VAL A 214 16.76 9.22 16.15
N PHE A 215 16.55 7.90 16.06
CA PHE A 215 17.09 6.94 17.02
C PHE A 215 18.62 6.97 17.08
N LEU A 216 19.30 6.97 15.93
CA LEU A 216 20.76 7.00 15.85
C LEU A 216 21.35 8.31 16.38
N LYS A 217 20.70 9.45 16.14
CA LYS A 217 21.12 10.75 16.70
C LYS A 217 21.11 10.74 18.22
N TYR A 218 20.08 10.19 18.86
CA TYR A 218 20.04 10.08 20.32
C TYR A 218 21.11 9.14 20.88
N LYS A 219 21.44 8.05 20.17
CA LYS A 219 22.45 7.09 20.63
C LYS A 219 23.89 7.60 20.50
N ARG A 220 24.19 8.48 19.53
CA ARG A 220 25.52 9.11 19.36
C ARG A 220 25.82 10.21 20.39
N ILE A 221 24.80 10.72 21.08
CA ILE A 221 24.92 11.78 22.12
C ILE A 221 25.08 11.17 23.53
N ALA A 222 24.84 9.86 23.69
CA ALA A 222 25.00 9.10 24.93
C ALA A 222 26.34 8.37 24.96
#